data_AF-A0A7C7EYM6-F1
#
_entry.id   AF-A0A7C7EYM6-F1
#
_cell.length_a   1.000
_cell.length_b   1.000
_cell.length_c   1.000
_cell.angle_alpha   90.00
_cell.angle_beta   90.00
_cell.angle_gamma   90.00
#
_symmetry.space_group_name_H-M   'P 1'
#
loop_
_entity.id
_entity.type
_entity.pdbx_description
1 polymer ?
#
loop_
_entity_poly.entity_id
_entity_poly.type
_entity_poly.pdbx_seq_one_letter_code
_entity_poly.pdbx_strand_id
1 'polypeptide(L)'
;MNFKKHEYQEIIVEISDEEAAEMIEKVARFIAERHFAAAGIMLVESLRPLRSIGSQALFFVLPFAEILFDSQKYQRFALMIQNEENLKKLVKRMDELDEEINRERREAARLKRKRRRAKRREFWKKTFKIKDKKAE
;
A
#
# COMPACT_ATOMS: atom_id res chain seq x y z
N MET A 1 -23.41 -40.56 7.36
CA MET A 1 -22.02 -40.10 7.62
C MET A 1 -21.57 -39.40 6.33
N ASN A 2 -21.55 -38.06 6.32
CA ASN A 2 -21.26 -37.26 5.12
C ASN A 2 -19.75 -36.97 5.09
N PHE A 3 -18.98 -37.78 4.35
CA PHE A 3 -17.58 -37.50 4.09
C PHE A 3 -17.50 -36.34 3.11
N LYS A 4 -17.35 -35.11 3.62
CA LYS A 4 -16.94 -33.97 2.77
C LYS A 4 -15.60 -34.32 2.15
N LYS A 5 -15.59 -34.61 0.84
CA LYS A 5 -14.36 -34.66 0.04
C LYS A 5 -13.60 -33.37 0.33
N HIS A 6 -12.43 -33.49 0.96
CA HIS A 6 -11.50 -32.38 1.03
C HIS A 6 -10.96 -32.23 -0.38
N GLU A 7 -11.42 -31.21 -1.10
CA GLU A 7 -10.78 -30.77 -2.34
C GLU A 7 -9.34 -30.40 -1.98
N TYR A 8 -8.39 -31.24 -2.39
CA TYR A 8 -6.98 -30.91 -2.29
C TYR A 8 -6.75 -29.75 -3.24
N GLN A 9 -6.49 -28.57 -2.68
CA GLN A 9 -6.03 -27.44 -3.46
C GLN A 9 -4.71 -27.85 -4.12
N GLU A 10 -4.64 -27.73 -5.46
CA GLU A 10 -3.41 -27.98 -6.19
C GLU A 10 -2.27 -27.13 -5.62
N ILE A 11 -1.13 -27.78 -5.37
CA ILE A 11 0.07 -27.10 -4.91
C ILE A 11 0.68 -26.42 -6.14
N ILE A 12 0.63 -25.10 -6.16
CA ILE A 12 1.27 -24.25 -7.14
C ILE A 12 2.76 -24.21 -6.79
N VAL A 13 3.59 -24.60 -7.75
CA VAL A 13 5.06 -24.71 -7.60
C VAL A 13 5.81 -23.64 -8.38
N GLU A 14 5.13 -22.97 -9.32
CA GLU A 14 5.71 -21.96 -10.20
C GLU A 14 4.75 -20.77 -10.35
N ILE A 15 5.31 -19.60 -10.68
CA ILE A 15 4.57 -18.38 -10.96
C ILE A 15 5.18 -17.72 -12.19
N SER A 16 4.34 -17.25 -13.12
CA SER A 16 4.84 -16.53 -14.30
C SER A 16 5.36 -15.14 -13.92
N ASP A 17 6.18 -14.53 -14.77
CA ASP A 17 6.67 -13.17 -14.54
C ASP A 17 5.53 -12.14 -14.54
N GLU A 18 4.51 -12.33 -15.37
CA GLU A 18 3.31 -11.49 -15.42
C GLU A 18 2.48 -11.63 -14.14
N GLU A 19 2.25 -12.87 -13.67
CA GLU A 19 1.54 -13.12 -12.42
C GLU A 19 2.29 -12.52 -11.21
N ALA A 20 3.62 -12.64 -11.20
CA ALA A 20 4.45 -12.05 -10.17
C ALA A 20 4.38 -10.52 -10.20
N ALA A 21 4.45 -9.89 -11.37
CA ALA A 21 4.30 -8.45 -11.54
C ALA A 21 2.93 -7.95 -11.07
N GLU A 22 1.86 -8.65 -11.41
CA GLU A 22 0.50 -8.31 -10.96
C GLU A 22 0.37 -8.43 -9.44
N MET A 23 0.96 -9.48 -8.85
CA MET A 23 0.97 -9.68 -7.40
C MET A 23 1.75 -8.56 -6.68
N ILE A 24 2.91 -8.17 -7.23
CA ILE A 24 3.71 -7.06 -6.72
C ILE A 24 2.90 -5.77 -6.69
N GLU A 25 2.22 -5.43 -7.79
CA GLU A 25 1.38 -4.23 -7.86
C GLU A 25 0.27 -4.25 -6.80
N LYS A 26 -0.46 -5.36 -6.69
CA LYS A 26 -1.56 -5.50 -5.72
C LYS A 26 -1.08 -5.34 -4.28
N VAL A 27 0.02 -6.01 -3.93
CA VAL A 27 0.56 -5.99 -2.57
C VAL A 27 1.14 -4.61 -2.25
N ALA A 28 1.95 -4.04 -3.15
CA ALA A 28 2.55 -2.73 -2.96
C ALA A 28 1.48 -1.66 -2.73
N ARG A 29 0.43 -1.66 -3.56
CA ARG A 29 -0.72 -0.76 -3.43
C ARG A 29 -1.46 -0.95 -2.12
N PHE A 30 -1.77 -2.19 -1.74
CA PHE A 30 -2.45 -2.48 -0.48
C PHE A 30 -1.69 -1.87 0.71
N ILE A 31 -0.36 -2.01 0.74
CA ILE A 31 0.49 -1.53 1.82
C ILE A 31 0.63 -0.01 1.79
N ALA A 32 0.88 0.58 0.61
CA ALA A 32 1.09 2.03 0.45
C ALA A 32 -0.18 2.84 0.75
N GLU A 33 -1.35 2.39 0.29
CA GLU A 33 -2.64 3.05 0.56
C GLU A 33 -2.98 3.11 2.05
N ARG A 34 -2.41 2.20 2.85
CA ARG A 34 -2.57 2.14 4.31
C ARG A 34 -1.43 2.84 5.08
N HIS A 35 -0.51 3.49 4.38
CA HIS A 35 0.66 4.19 4.95
C HIS A 35 1.65 3.27 5.66
N PHE A 36 1.73 2.02 5.21
CA PHE A 36 2.69 1.06 5.73
C PHE A 36 3.90 0.85 4.80
N ALA A 37 4.05 1.63 3.73
CA ALA A 37 5.13 1.45 2.77
C ALA A 37 6.52 1.56 3.42
N ALA A 38 6.81 2.66 4.13
CA ALA A 38 8.09 2.83 4.82
C ALA A 38 8.38 1.71 5.84
N ALA A 39 7.38 1.33 6.65
CA ALA A 39 7.52 0.25 7.62
C ALA A 39 7.76 -1.10 6.93
N GLY A 40 7.03 -1.39 5.86
CA GLY A 40 7.18 -2.61 5.07
C GLY A 40 8.53 -2.69 4.36
N ILE A 41 9.01 -1.59 3.78
CA ILE A 41 10.36 -1.50 3.18
C ILE A 41 11.41 -1.82 4.25
N MET A 42 11.39 -1.10 5.38
CA MET A 42 12.37 -1.30 6.47
C MET A 42 12.37 -2.75 6.97
N LEU A 43 11.19 -3.34 7.09
CA LEU A 43 11.04 -4.71 7.53
C LEU A 43 11.64 -5.70 6.51
N VAL A 44 11.35 -5.52 5.22
CA VAL A 44 11.93 -6.32 4.15
C VAL A 44 13.46 -6.20 4.11
N GLU A 45 14.00 -4.98 4.26
CA GLU A 45 15.44 -4.73 4.37
C GLU A 45 16.08 -5.47 5.54
N SER A 46 15.45 -5.39 6.72
CA SER A 46 15.96 -5.99 7.96
C SER A 46 16.05 -7.52 7.89
N LEU A 47 15.23 -8.14 7.04
CA LEU A 47 15.13 -9.58 6.90
C LEU A 47 15.96 -10.14 5.74
N ARG A 48 16.57 -9.29 4.89
CA ARG A 48 17.48 -9.76 3.83
C ARG A 48 18.54 -10.76 4.32
N PRO A 49 19.17 -10.59 5.50
CA PRO A 49 20.17 -11.54 6.01
C PRO A 49 19.63 -12.93 6.38
N LEU A 50 18.33 -13.04 6.68
CA LEU A 50 17.69 -14.27 7.19
C LEU A 50 17.16 -15.19 6.07
N ARG A 51 17.28 -14.79 4.80
CA ARG A 51 16.73 -15.51 3.63
C ARG A 51 17.44 -16.84 3.31
N SER A 52 18.61 -17.11 3.89
CA SER A 52 19.23 -18.45 3.82
C SER A 52 18.39 -19.53 4.51
N ILE A 53 17.45 -19.12 5.38
CA ILE A 53 16.47 -19.99 6.05
C ILE A 53 15.12 -19.81 5.34
N GLY A 54 15.07 -20.22 4.07
CA GLY A 54 13.96 -19.93 3.15
C GLY A 54 12.55 -20.38 3.62
N SER A 55 12.47 -21.33 4.57
CA SER A 55 11.20 -21.81 5.13
C SER A 55 10.52 -20.82 6.09
N GLN A 56 11.24 -19.86 6.67
CA GLN A 56 10.67 -18.90 7.62
C GLN A 56 10.02 -17.68 6.95
N ALA A 57 10.32 -17.41 5.67
CA ALA A 57 9.71 -16.32 4.91
C ALA A 57 8.18 -16.48 4.76
N LEU A 58 7.66 -17.72 4.79
CA LEU A 58 6.23 -18.02 4.74
C LEU A 58 5.46 -17.50 5.98
N PHE A 59 6.08 -17.52 7.16
CA PHE A 59 5.47 -17.00 8.40
C PHE A 59 5.33 -15.47 8.38
N PHE A 60 6.17 -14.80 7.59
CA PHE A 60 6.12 -13.34 7.40
C PHE A 60 4.91 -12.89 6.56
N VAL A 61 4.34 -13.79 5.76
CA VAL A 61 3.16 -13.54 4.93
C VAL A 61 1.86 -13.64 5.73
N LEU A 62 1.87 -14.30 6.90
CA LEU A 62 0.68 -14.55 7.71
C LEU A 62 -0.15 -13.30 8.05
N PRO A 63 0.43 -12.13 8.38
CA PRO A 63 -0.35 -10.90 8.62
C PRO A 63 -1.13 -10.42 7.40
N PHE A 64 -0.74 -10.87 6.20
CA PHE A 64 -1.35 -10.54 4.92
C PHE A 64 -2.22 -11.69 4.39
N ALA A 65 -2.28 -12.82 5.10
CA ALA A 65 -3.09 -13.98 4.72
C ALA A 65 -4.59 -13.63 4.64
N GLU A 66 -5.06 -12.67 5.44
CA GLU A 66 -6.46 -12.17 5.38
C GLU A 66 -6.79 -11.44 4.06
N ILE A 67 -5.81 -10.94 3.33
CA ILE A 67 -5.98 -10.34 1.99
C ILE A 67 -6.02 -11.44 0.92
N LEU A 68 -5.46 -12.61 1.25
CA LEU A 68 -5.17 -13.74 0.38
C LEU A 68 -5.92 -15.01 0.83
N PHE A 69 -7.18 -14.89 1.28
CA PHE A 69 -8.02 -16.04 1.70
C PHE A 69 -8.16 -17.15 0.63
N ASP A 70 -7.84 -16.83 -0.62
CA ASP A 70 -7.61 -17.83 -1.64
C ASP A 70 -6.20 -18.42 -1.45
N SER A 71 -6.13 -19.66 -0.97
CA SER A 71 -4.86 -20.38 -0.75
C SER A 71 -4.00 -20.46 -2.01
N GLN A 72 -4.58 -20.37 -3.21
CA GLN A 72 -3.77 -20.25 -4.43
C GLN A 72 -3.02 -18.91 -4.51
N LYS A 73 -3.65 -17.81 -4.09
CA LYS A 73 -3.00 -16.48 -4.07
C LYS A 73 -1.91 -16.43 -3.01
N TYR A 74 -2.10 -17.09 -1.87
CA TYR A 74 -1.06 -17.25 -0.86
C TYR A 74 0.16 -18.01 -1.41
N GLN A 75 -0.07 -19.15 -2.08
CA GLN A 75 1.01 -19.93 -2.69
C GLN A 75 1.76 -19.12 -3.77
N ARG A 76 1.03 -18.43 -4.66
CA ARG A 76 1.63 -17.52 -5.65
C ARG A 76 2.44 -16.40 -5.00
N PHE A 77 1.92 -15.78 -3.94
CA PHE A 77 2.67 -14.75 -3.22
C PHE A 77 3.95 -15.30 -2.58
N ALA A 78 3.85 -16.48 -1.94
CA ALA A 78 5.00 -17.16 -1.35
C ALA A 78 6.09 -17.46 -2.40
N LEU A 79 5.72 -17.94 -3.58
CA LEU A 79 6.63 -18.16 -4.69
C LEU A 79 7.25 -16.85 -5.19
N MET A 80 6.46 -15.79 -5.31
CA MET A 80 6.93 -14.47 -5.73
C MET A 80 8.02 -13.93 -4.79
N ILE A 81 7.81 -13.99 -3.46
CA ILE A 81 8.76 -13.44 -2.48
C ILE A 81 10.01 -14.30 -2.27
N GLN A 82 10.01 -15.57 -2.71
CA GLN A 82 11.22 -16.41 -2.71
C GLN A 82 12.24 -15.92 -3.74
N ASN A 83 11.77 -15.34 -4.86
CA ASN A 83 12.64 -14.73 -5.84
C ASN A 83 13.16 -13.37 -5.35
N GLU A 84 14.49 -13.20 -5.29
CA GLU A 84 15.12 -11.97 -4.82
C GLU A 84 14.78 -10.75 -5.69
N GLU A 85 14.75 -10.94 -7.00
CA GLU A 85 14.45 -9.87 -7.96
C GLU A 85 13.02 -9.37 -7.80
N ASN A 86 12.07 -10.29 -7.59
CA ASN A 86 10.67 -9.93 -7.34
C ASN A 86 10.50 -9.18 -6.01
N LEU A 87 11.24 -9.55 -4.97
CA LEU A 87 11.23 -8.77 -3.72
C LEU A 87 11.82 -7.36 -3.92
N LYS A 88 12.92 -7.22 -4.67
CA LYS A 88 13.47 -5.90 -5.01
C LYS A 88 12.46 -5.04 -5.77
N LYS A 89 11.76 -5.64 -6.74
CA LYS A 89 10.65 -5.00 -7.47
C LYS A 89 9.52 -4.59 -6.51
N LEU A 90 9.15 -5.44 -5.55
CA LEU A 90 8.14 -5.12 -4.54
C LEU A 90 8.53 -3.90 -3.69
N VAL A 91 9.75 -3.91 -3.13
CA VAL A 91 10.28 -2.79 -2.31
C VAL A 91 10.28 -1.50 -3.11
N LYS A 92 10.84 -1.53 -4.33
CA LYS A 92 10.87 -0.37 -5.22
C LYS A 92 9.46 0.16 -5.49
N ARG A 93 8.52 -0.75 -5.78
CA ARG A 93 7.14 -0.36 -6.10
C ARG A 93 6.40 0.25 -4.91
N MET A 94 6.65 -0.25 -3.70
CA MET A 94 6.12 0.33 -2.47
C MET A 94 6.63 1.77 -2.25
N ASP A 95 7.91 2.01 -2.52
CA ASP A 95 8.53 3.33 -2.37
C ASP A 95 7.94 4.34 -3.36
N GLU A 96 7.84 3.97 -4.64
CA GLU A 96 7.21 4.78 -5.69
C GLU A 96 5.77 5.19 -5.32
N LEU A 97 4.97 4.24 -4.85
CA LEU A 97 3.57 4.49 -4.46
C LEU A 97 3.46 5.37 -3.21
N ASP A 98 4.35 5.20 -2.23
CA ASP A 98 4.37 6.05 -1.05
C ASP A 98 4.70 7.51 -1.41
N GLU A 99 5.68 7.72 -2.29
CA GLU A 99 6.00 9.05 -2.81
C GLU A 99 4.82 9.69 -3.54
N GLU A 100 4.16 8.94 -4.42
CA GLU A 100 2.99 9.37 -5.18
C GLU A 100 1.85 9.81 -4.23
N ILE A 101 1.44 8.92 -3.33
CA ILE A 101 0.36 9.18 -2.36
C ILE A 101 0.71 10.38 -1.47
N ASN A 102 1.95 10.48 -1.00
CA ASN A 102 2.38 11.59 -0.17
C ASN A 102 2.41 12.92 -0.93
N ARG A 103 2.79 12.91 -2.21
CA ARG A 103 2.77 14.08 -3.09
C ARG A 103 1.35 14.59 -3.30
N GLU A 104 0.42 13.72 -3.68
CA GLU A 104 -0.99 14.05 -3.86
C GLU A 104 -1.60 14.66 -2.60
N ARG A 105 -1.30 14.09 -1.42
CA ARG A 105 -1.75 14.61 -0.13
C ARG A 105 -1.24 16.01 0.16
N ARG A 106 0.06 16.26 -0.10
CA ARG A 106 0.66 17.58 0.08
C ARG A 106 0.01 18.61 -0.83
N GLU A 107 -0.29 18.24 -2.08
CA GLU A 107 -0.96 19.11 -3.06
C GLU A 107 -2.41 19.40 -2.66
N ALA A 108 -3.17 18.38 -2.27
CA ALA A 108 -4.53 18.53 -1.76
C ALA A 108 -4.57 19.43 -0.52
N ALA A 109 -3.63 19.26 0.42
CA ALA A 109 -3.50 20.10 1.60
C ALA A 109 -3.15 21.56 1.24
N ARG A 110 -2.25 21.78 0.28
CA ARG A 110 -1.89 23.12 -0.23
C ARG A 110 -3.11 23.82 -0.85
N LEU A 111 -3.88 23.11 -1.69
CA LEU A 111 -5.07 23.65 -2.33
C LEU A 111 -6.15 24.01 -1.29
N LYS A 112 -6.38 23.13 -0.30
CA LYS A 112 -7.30 23.38 0.81
C LYS A 112 -6.87 24.61 1.63
N ARG A 113 -5.59 24.80 1.90
CA ARG A 113 -5.04 25.98 2.57
C ARG A 113 -5.25 27.27 1.76
N LYS A 114 -4.98 27.24 0.45
CA LYS A 114 -5.23 28.39 -0.46
C LYS A 114 -6.71 28.77 -0.46
N ARG A 115 -7.61 27.80 -0.63
CA ARG A 115 -9.08 28.01 -0.60
C ARG A 115 -9.55 28.60 0.74
N ARG A 116 -9.04 28.09 1.87
CA ARG A 116 -9.35 28.62 3.22
C ARG A 116 -8.88 30.07 3.41
N ARG A 117 -7.68 30.41 2.93
CA ARG A 117 -7.14 31.78 2.99
C ARG A 117 -7.96 32.74 2.12
N ALA A 118 -8.30 32.36 0.89
CA ALA A 118 -9.13 33.16 0.00
C ALA A 118 -10.52 33.42 0.61
N LYS A 119 -11.21 32.38 1.10
CA LYS A 119 -12.51 32.52 1.76
C LYS A 119 -12.46 33.46 2.98
N ARG A 120 -11.43 33.33 3.83
CA ARG A 120 -11.25 34.24 4.99
C ARG A 120 -11.03 35.68 4.56
N ARG A 121 -10.21 35.91 3.52
CA ARG A 121 -9.97 37.27 2.99
C ARG A 121 -11.25 37.90 2.48
N GLU A 122 -12.03 37.18 1.67
CA GLU A 122 -13.32 37.69 1.15
C GLU A 122 -14.32 37.94 2.28
N PHE A 123 -14.36 37.07 3.30
CA PHE A 123 -15.18 37.28 4.49
C PHE A 123 -14.82 38.58 5.22
N TRP A 124 -13.53 38.78 5.55
CA TRP A 124 -13.07 40.00 6.22
C TRP A 124 -13.36 41.25 5.40
N LYS A 125 -13.12 41.20 4.07
CA LYS A 125 -13.45 42.32 3.16
C LYS A 125 -14.93 42.68 3.22
N LYS A 126 -15.82 41.69 3.24
CA LYS A 126 -17.27 41.91 3.34
C LYS A 126 -17.65 42.50 4.70
N THR A 127 -17.08 41.99 5.80
CA THR A 127 -17.41 42.47 7.15
C THR A 127 -16.93 43.90 7.41
N PHE A 128 -15.72 44.26 6.96
CA PHE A 128 -15.22 45.64 7.09
C PHE A 128 -16.07 46.61 6.25
N LYS A 129 -16.40 46.26 5.00
CA LYS A 129 -17.26 47.09 4.14
C LYS A 129 -18.66 47.32 4.70
N ILE A 130 -19.21 46.36 5.45
CA ILE A 130 -20.52 46.51 6.12
C ILE A 130 -20.41 47.44 7.32
N LYS A 131 -19.27 47.43 8.03
CA LYS A 131 -19.05 48.30 9.19
C LYS A 131 -18.93 49.77 8.77
N ASP A 132 -18.22 50.05 7.68
CA ASP A 132 -18.09 51.40 7.13
C ASP A 132 -19.44 51.97 6.66
N LYS A 133 -20.27 51.14 5.99
CA LYS A 133 -21.61 51.54 5.50
C LYS A 133 -22.67 51.78 6.59
N LYS A 134 -22.41 51.39 7.84
CA LYS A 134 -23.33 51.60 8.98
C LYS A 134 -22.90 52.79 9.86
N ALA A 135 -21.78 53.42 9.54
CA ALA A 135 -21.23 54.57 10.27
C ALA A 135 -21.50 55.92 9.56
N GLU A 136 -22.07 55.90 8.35
CA GLU A 136 -22.76 57.02 7.69
C GLU A 136 -24.26 56.94 7.96
#